data_AF-A0A1G3YIW8-F1
#
_entry.id   AF-A0A1G3YIW8-F1
#
_cell.length_a   1.000
_cell.length_b   1.000
_cell.length_c   1.000
_cell.angle_alpha   90.00
_cell.angle_beta   90.00
_cell.angle_gamma   90.00
#
_symmetry.space_group_name_H-M   'P 1'
#
loop_
_entity.id
_entity.type
_entity.pdbx_description
1 polymer ?
#
loop_
_entity_poly.entity_id
_entity_poly.type
_entity_poly.pdbx_seq_one_letter_code
_entity_poly.pdbx_strand_id
1 'polypeptide(L)'
;MTEIPLTTRVGGRLIPANSVQHAVSANGIVRSVFVKPGQEVRAGDPLFSVERDDLSGSYVPALVAARIPGTVSSVSVKPNATVRSGDQGVTVIDSSELYLEAYLSDKDALSLRAGTEVIATVAGGLELKGVIHSRSPEPDYSTGLFTLTLRFPGTGGAPLGQFATAELPLGKLRGIFLQQDLLQRMYGRYQVWTVDSANLLQSRRVTIGAIYGNQVLIEDGLRPGELILLKRTGKEKAGDPVEGAVE
;
A
#
# COMPACT_ATOMS: atom_id res chain seq x y z
N MET A 1 -12.70 14.51 -24.49
CA MET A 1 -12.02 13.25 -24.11
C MET A 1 -11.81 13.29 -22.62
N THR A 2 -12.12 12.19 -21.94
CA THR A 2 -12.10 12.10 -20.48
C THR A 2 -10.93 11.22 -20.05
N GLU A 3 -10.34 11.56 -18.91
CA GLU A 3 -9.31 10.74 -18.26
C GLU A 3 -9.94 10.01 -17.07
N ILE A 4 -9.75 8.69 -17.00
CA ILE A 4 -10.04 7.92 -15.79
C ILE A 4 -8.72 7.49 -15.14
N PRO A 5 -8.57 7.63 -13.81
CA PRO A 5 -7.41 7.07 -13.12
C PRO A 5 -7.52 5.54 -13.13
N LEU A 6 -6.42 4.88 -13.49
CA LEU A 6 -6.28 3.44 -13.31
C LEU A 6 -5.59 3.21 -11.97
N THR A 7 -6.19 2.39 -11.12
CA THR A 7 -5.61 2.00 -9.84
C THR A 7 -5.53 0.49 -9.72
N THR A 8 -4.57 0.02 -8.94
CA THR A 8 -4.52 -1.35 -8.45
C THR A 8 -4.34 -1.32 -6.94
N ARG A 9 -4.68 -2.42 -6.29
CA ARG A 9 -4.60 -2.53 -4.83
C ARG A 9 -3.61 -3.60 -4.46
N VAL A 10 -2.69 -3.27 -3.57
CA VAL A 10 -1.72 -4.20 -3.01
C VAL A 10 -1.85 -4.26 -1.50
N GLY A 11 -1.41 -5.36 -0.90
CA GLY A 11 -1.42 -5.53 0.54
C GLY A 11 -0.17 -6.24 1.02
N GLY A 12 0.26 -5.89 2.22
CA GLY A 12 1.45 -6.44 2.85
C GLY A 12 1.52 -6.08 4.33
N ARG A 13 2.49 -6.65 5.04
CA ARG A 13 2.74 -6.30 6.46
C ARG A 13 3.72 -5.13 6.55
N LEU A 14 3.43 -4.22 7.48
CA LEU A 14 4.34 -3.14 7.83
C LEU A 14 5.51 -3.68 8.64
N ILE A 15 6.73 -3.51 8.13
CA ILE A 15 7.98 -3.91 8.79
C ILE A 15 8.81 -2.67 9.12
N PRO A 16 9.50 -2.63 10.28
CA PRO A 16 10.40 -1.54 10.62
C PRO A 16 11.65 -1.54 9.72
N ALA A 17 12.30 -0.39 9.59
CA ALA A 17 13.55 -0.25 8.83
C ALA A 17 14.65 -1.21 9.32
N ASN A 18 14.80 -1.30 10.65
CA ASN A 18 15.75 -2.21 11.28
C ASN A 18 15.13 -2.85 12.52
N SER A 19 15.52 -4.10 12.80
CA SER A 19 15.20 -4.80 14.04
C SER A 19 16.44 -5.52 14.52
N VAL A 20 16.88 -5.20 15.74
CA VAL A 20 18.12 -5.72 16.31
C VAL A 20 17.82 -6.40 17.65
N GLN A 21 18.05 -7.71 17.67
CA GLN A 21 18.01 -8.50 18.89
C GLN A 21 19.36 -8.45 19.62
N HIS A 22 19.35 -7.93 20.84
CA HIS A 22 20.49 -7.88 21.73
C HIS A 22 20.47 -9.14 22.59
N ALA A 23 21.21 -10.15 22.15
CA ALA A 23 21.37 -11.39 22.89
C ALA A 23 22.20 -11.20 24.17
N VAL A 24 22.02 -12.12 25.11
CA VAL A 24 22.85 -12.26 26.29
C VAL A 24 24.29 -12.55 25.87
N SER A 25 25.24 -11.75 26.38
CA SER A 25 26.65 -11.82 25.97
C SER A 25 27.52 -12.79 26.78
N ALA A 26 27.02 -13.32 27.90
CA ALA A 26 27.76 -14.21 28.78
C ALA A 26 26.81 -15.07 29.62
N ASN A 27 27.29 -16.24 30.06
CA ASN A 27 26.58 -17.07 31.02
C ASN A 27 26.58 -16.40 32.40
N GLY A 28 25.45 -16.46 33.11
CA GLY A 28 25.37 -15.93 34.47
C GLY A 28 23.95 -15.54 34.87
N ILE A 29 23.85 -14.52 35.73
CA ILE A 29 22.57 -14.05 36.29
C ILE A 29 22.32 -12.61 35.85
N VAL A 30 21.11 -12.32 35.38
CA VAL A 30 20.70 -10.96 35.03
C VAL A 30 20.63 -10.10 36.30
N ARG A 31 21.51 -9.12 36.42
CA ARG A 31 21.57 -8.25 37.62
C ARG A 31 20.55 -7.12 37.54
N SER A 32 20.44 -6.48 36.39
CA SER A 32 19.53 -5.36 36.20
C SER A 32 19.07 -5.26 34.76
N VAL A 33 17.80 -4.90 34.58
CA VAL A 33 17.20 -4.55 33.29
C VAL A 33 16.85 -3.07 33.36
N PHE A 34 17.43 -2.27 32.47
CA PHE A 34 17.35 -0.81 32.51
C PHE A 34 16.22 -0.24 31.64
N VAL A 35 15.57 -1.09 30.86
CA VAL A 35 14.58 -0.70 29.86
C VAL A 35 13.27 -1.49 29.98
N LYS A 36 12.22 -0.95 29.38
CA LYS A 36 10.87 -1.54 29.34
C LYS A 36 10.29 -1.46 27.92
N PRO A 37 9.39 -2.38 27.53
CA PRO A 37 8.73 -2.31 26.23
C PRO A 37 8.09 -0.94 25.97
N GLY A 38 8.26 -0.42 24.75
CA GLY A 38 7.79 0.90 24.34
C GLY A 38 8.72 2.06 24.71
N GLN A 39 9.80 1.83 25.47
CA GLN A 39 10.79 2.88 25.78
C GLN A 39 11.67 3.18 24.57
N GLU A 40 11.93 4.47 24.32
CA GLU A 40 12.93 4.92 23.36
C GLU A 40 14.34 4.82 23.96
N VAL A 41 15.30 4.39 23.14
CA VAL A 41 16.72 4.26 23.47
C VAL A 41 17.59 4.81 22.35
N ARG A 42 18.78 5.30 22.71
CA ARG A 42 19.83 5.70 21.79
C ARG A 42 20.86 4.58 21.67
N ALA A 43 21.62 4.58 20.58
CA ALA A 43 22.78 3.71 20.48
C ALA A 43 23.76 3.98 21.64
N GLY A 44 24.19 2.91 22.31
CA GLY A 44 25.02 2.96 23.51
C GLY A 44 24.25 2.94 24.84
N ASP A 45 22.94 3.16 24.83
CA ASP A 45 22.17 3.12 26.08
C ASP A 45 22.19 1.72 26.71
N PRO A 46 22.34 1.60 28.04
CA PRO A 46 22.37 0.32 28.72
C PRO A 46 20.98 -0.34 28.65
N LEU A 47 20.93 -1.61 28.21
CA LEU A 47 19.68 -2.37 28.12
C LEU A 47 19.51 -3.30 29.33
N PHE A 48 20.52 -4.12 29.59
CA PHE A 48 20.57 -5.01 30.75
C PHE A 48 22.02 -5.37 31.09
N SER A 49 22.23 -5.85 32.30
CA SER A 49 23.53 -6.32 32.79
C SER A 49 23.44 -7.76 33.26
N VAL A 50 24.49 -8.52 32.98
CA VAL A 50 24.64 -9.92 33.41
C VAL A 50 25.87 -10.03 34.30
N GLU A 51 25.67 -10.48 35.51
CA GLU A 51 26.75 -10.91 36.40
C GLU A 51 27.26 -12.26 35.90
N ARG A 52 28.53 -12.31 35.50
CA ARG A 52 29.14 -13.50 34.91
C ARG A 52 29.34 -14.54 35.99
N ASP A 53 29.07 -15.80 35.63
CA ASP A 53 29.52 -16.93 36.43
C ASP A 53 31.01 -17.17 36.12
N ASP A 54 31.89 -16.38 36.74
CA ASP A 54 33.33 -16.53 36.59
C ASP A 54 34.02 -16.98 37.88
N LEU A 55 34.99 -17.88 37.72
CA LEU A 55 35.81 -18.42 38.81
C LEU A 55 36.96 -17.46 39.19
N SER A 56 37.06 -16.30 38.52
CA SER A 56 38.19 -15.38 38.62
C SER A 56 38.00 -14.26 39.64
N GLY A 57 36.78 -14.09 40.16
CA GLY A 57 36.45 -13.10 41.18
C GLY A 57 36.38 -11.66 40.66
N SER A 58 36.38 -11.45 39.35
CA SER A 58 36.19 -10.14 38.75
C SER A 58 34.70 -9.81 38.65
N TYR A 59 34.20 -9.02 39.60
CA TYR A 59 32.82 -8.52 39.65
C TYR A 59 32.51 -7.45 38.58
N VAL A 60 33.00 -7.61 37.34
CA VAL A 60 32.66 -6.71 36.23
C VAL A 60 31.44 -7.27 35.50
N PRO A 61 30.23 -6.71 35.70
CA PRO A 61 29.06 -7.17 34.99
C PRO A 61 29.23 -6.96 33.49
N ALA A 62 28.77 -7.94 32.70
CA ALA A 62 28.66 -7.80 31.26
C ALA A 62 27.49 -6.86 30.94
N LEU A 63 27.80 -5.64 30.52
CA LEU A 63 26.78 -4.68 30.09
C LEU A 63 26.42 -4.92 28.63
N VAL A 64 25.13 -5.13 28.36
CA VAL A 64 24.59 -5.17 27.00
C VAL A 64 23.93 -3.82 26.73
N ALA A 65 24.48 -3.12 25.74
CA ALA A 65 23.99 -1.81 25.30
C ALA A 65 23.27 -1.89 23.95
N ALA A 66 22.43 -0.90 23.66
CA ALA A 66 21.74 -0.78 22.40
C ALA A 66 22.73 -0.53 21.25
N ARG A 67 22.65 -1.34 20.18
CA ARG A 67 23.46 -1.19 18.97
C ARG A 67 22.87 -0.18 17.98
N ILE A 68 21.57 0.09 18.08
CA ILE A 68 20.85 1.05 17.24
C ILE A 68 19.97 1.95 18.11
N PRO A 69 19.69 3.19 17.69
CA PRO A 69 18.60 3.96 18.26
C PRO A 69 17.25 3.34 17.86
N GLY A 70 16.23 3.52 18.71
CA GLY A 70 14.89 3.06 18.39
C GLY A 70 14.03 2.80 19.62
N THR A 71 12.98 2.02 19.44
CA THR A 71 12.04 1.66 20.50
C THR A 71 12.29 0.24 20.95
N VAL A 72 12.19 -0.02 22.26
CA VAL A 72 12.28 -1.37 22.80
C VAL A 72 11.00 -2.14 22.44
N SER A 73 11.12 -3.09 21.52
CA SER A 73 10.00 -3.95 21.09
C SER A 73 9.67 -5.01 22.12
N SER A 74 10.69 -5.64 22.71
CA SER A 74 10.52 -6.72 23.68
C SER A 74 11.70 -6.82 24.62
N VAL A 75 11.40 -7.30 25.83
CA VAL A 75 12.38 -7.59 26.88
C VAL A 75 12.15 -9.03 27.31
N SER A 76 13.07 -9.92 26.94
CA SER A 76 12.98 -11.37 27.20
C SER A 76 13.77 -11.79 28.45
N VAL A 77 14.55 -10.88 29.04
CA VAL A 77 15.31 -11.09 30.27
C VAL A 77 14.59 -10.51 31.48
N LYS A 78 14.72 -11.18 32.63
CA LYS A 78 14.18 -10.73 33.92
C LYS A 78 15.31 -10.62 34.95
N PRO A 79 15.27 -9.66 35.88
CA PRO A 79 16.21 -9.63 37.00
C PRO A 79 16.23 -10.95 37.77
N ASN A 80 17.42 -11.35 38.23
CA ASN A 80 17.71 -12.61 38.93
C ASN A 80 17.47 -13.89 38.11
N ALA A 81 17.20 -13.79 36.81
CA ALA A 81 17.11 -14.97 35.95
C ALA A 81 18.51 -15.46 35.57
N THR A 82 18.71 -16.77 35.62
CA THR A 82 19.89 -17.43 35.03
C THR A 82 19.76 -17.44 33.51
N VAL A 83 20.80 -16.98 32.82
CA VAL A 83 20.85 -16.85 31.37
C VAL A 83 22.16 -17.42 30.81
N ARG A 84 22.12 -17.81 29.55
CA ARG A 84 23.26 -18.32 28.79
C ARG A 84 23.61 -17.36 27.66
N SER A 85 24.88 -17.37 27.28
CA SER A 85 25.34 -16.65 26.09
C SER A 85 24.54 -17.11 24.87
N GLY A 86 23.99 -16.15 24.13
CA GLY A 86 23.11 -16.40 22.99
C GLY A 86 21.61 -16.40 23.33
N ASP A 87 21.21 -16.42 24.60
CA ASP A 87 19.80 -16.27 24.98
C ASP A 87 19.24 -14.92 24.52
N GLN A 88 17.93 -14.87 24.26
CA GLN A 88 17.27 -13.64 23.84
C GLN A 88 17.25 -12.62 24.98
N GLY A 89 17.83 -11.44 24.75
CA GLY A 89 17.84 -10.33 25.69
C GLY A 89 16.73 -9.32 25.39
N VAL A 90 17.11 -8.25 24.69
CA VAL A 90 16.21 -7.12 24.39
C VAL A 90 16.20 -6.86 22.88
N THR A 91 15.02 -6.70 22.30
CA THR A 91 14.89 -6.32 20.89
C THR A 91 14.61 -4.83 20.79
N VAL A 92 15.44 -4.13 20.02
CA VAL A 92 15.26 -2.71 19.68
C VAL A 92 14.93 -2.61 18.20
N ILE A 93 13.93 -1.81 17.87
CA ILE A 93 13.39 -1.62 16.53
C ILE A 93 13.54 -0.15 16.12
N ASP A 94 14.04 0.08 14.92
CA ASP A 94 14.04 1.39 14.30
C ASP A 94 12.74 1.57 13.51
N SER A 95 11.81 2.31 14.11
CA SER A 95 10.51 2.63 13.50
C SER A 95 10.46 4.04 12.92
N SER A 96 11.63 4.64 12.62
CA SER A 96 11.71 5.94 11.94
C SER A 96 11.21 5.88 10.49
N GLU A 97 11.28 4.69 9.88
CA GLU A 97 10.67 4.39 8.60
C GLU A 97 10.01 3.00 8.68
N LEU A 98 8.86 2.87 8.02
CA LEU A 98 8.19 1.59 7.80
C LEU A 98 8.26 1.23 6.33
N TYR A 99 8.37 -0.08 6.09
CA TYR A 99 8.33 -0.65 4.76
C TYR A 99 7.14 -1.59 4.64
N LEU A 100 6.58 -1.67 3.44
CA LEU A 100 5.59 -2.67 3.08
C LEU A 100 6.04 -3.33 1.79
N GLU A 101 6.25 -4.63 1.84
CA GLU A 101 6.52 -5.44 0.67
C GLU A 101 5.20 -6.01 0.10
N ALA A 102 5.02 -5.85 -1.21
CA ALA A 102 3.90 -6.39 -1.93
C ALA A 102 4.32 -6.94 -3.30
N TYR A 103 3.42 -7.69 -3.92
CA TYR A 103 3.69 -8.36 -5.19
C TYR A 103 2.76 -7.86 -6.28
N LEU A 104 3.31 -7.67 -7.48
CA LEU A 104 2.63 -7.12 -8.65
C LEU A 104 2.77 -8.05 -9.84
N SER A 105 1.73 -8.08 -10.68
CA SER A 105 1.80 -8.71 -12.00
C SER A 105 2.64 -7.87 -12.97
N ASP A 106 3.15 -8.49 -14.05
CA ASP A 106 3.85 -7.79 -15.14
C ASP A 106 3.10 -6.56 -15.65
N LYS A 107 1.79 -6.70 -15.85
CA LYS A 107 0.92 -5.65 -16.40
C LYS A 107 0.96 -4.38 -15.54
N ASP A 108 0.92 -4.54 -14.22
CA ASP A 108 0.83 -3.43 -13.28
C ASP A 108 2.22 -2.87 -12.95
N ALA A 109 3.24 -3.73 -12.94
CA ALA A 109 4.60 -3.39 -12.58
C ALA A 109 5.20 -2.32 -13.50
N LEU A 110 4.88 -2.31 -14.80
CA LEU A 110 5.47 -1.40 -15.80
C LEU A 110 5.04 0.06 -15.64
N SER A 111 3.86 0.30 -15.08
CA SER A 111 3.32 1.66 -14.91
C SER A 111 3.84 2.37 -13.66
N LEU A 112 4.42 1.62 -12.72
CA LEU A 112 4.82 2.13 -11.41
C LEU A 112 6.28 2.56 -11.41
N ARG A 113 6.54 3.71 -10.77
CA ARG A 113 7.86 4.33 -10.67
C ARG A 113 8.19 4.60 -9.21
N ALA A 114 9.47 4.51 -8.86
CA ALA A 114 9.95 4.95 -7.55
C ALA A 114 9.67 6.45 -7.37
N GLY A 115 9.37 6.85 -6.13
CA GLY A 115 9.02 8.21 -5.75
C GLY A 115 7.54 8.56 -5.92
N THR A 116 6.73 7.72 -6.57
CA THR A 116 5.27 7.93 -6.66
C THR A 116 4.65 7.90 -5.27
N GLU A 117 3.83 8.90 -4.96
CA GLU A 117 3.08 8.99 -3.70
C GLU A 117 2.01 7.89 -3.61
N VAL A 118 1.87 7.32 -2.42
CA VAL A 118 0.89 6.28 -2.12
C VAL A 118 0.26 6.53 -0.76
N ILE A 119 -0.99 6.09 -0.62
CA ILE A 119 -1.68 6.03 0.67
C ILE A 119 -1.94 4.57 0.99
N ALA A 120 -1.49 4.14 2.16
CA ALA A 120 -1.81 2.83 2.71
C ALA A 120 -2.79 2.97 3.86
N THR A 121 -3.81 2.12 3.89
CA THR A 121 -4.79 2.06 4.96
C THR A 121 -4.52 0.82 5.81
N VAL A 122 -4.38 1.00 7.12
CA VAL A 122 -4.31 -0.09 8.10
C VAL A 122 -5.67 -0.34 8.75
N ALA A 123 -5.79 -1.43 9.52
CA ALA A 123 -7.03 -1.73 10.24
C ALA A 123 -7.43 -0.58 11.17
N GLY A 124 -8.74 -0.26 11.21
CA GLY A 124 -9.27 0.90 11.91
C GLY A 124 -9.33 2.18 11.07
N GLY A 125 -8.93 2.12 9.79
CA GLY A 125 -9.06 3.25 8.85
C GLY A 125 -7.95 4.28 8.96
N LEU A 126 -6.90 4.01 9.74
CA LEU A 126 -5.73 4.88 9.81
C LEU A 126 -4.99 4.85 8.47
N GLU A 127 -4.69 6.05 7.96
CA GLU A 127 -3.99 6.24 6.69
C GLU A 127 -2.52 6.61 6.93
N LEU A 128 -1.63 5.95 6.20
CA LEU A 128 -0.21 6.20 6.16
C LEU A 128 0.15 6.73 4.78
N LYS A 129 0.71 7.95 4.76
CA LYS A 129 1.25 8.55 3.54
C LYS A 129 2.66 8.07 3.31
N GLY A 130 2.96 7.60 2.12
CA GLY A 130 4.27 7.07 1.78
C GLY A 130 4.61 7.26 0.31
N VAL A 131 5.67 6.60 -0.11
CA VAL A 131 6.12 6.58 -1.50
C VAL A 131 6.47 5.16 -1.92
N ILE A 132 6.42 4.91 -3.22
CA ILE A 132 7.07 3.73 -3.80
C ILE A 132 8.58 3.90 -3.62
N HIS A 133 9.17 3.07 -2.77
CA HIS A 133 10.61 3.09 -2.52
C HIS A 133 11.36 2.42 -3.67
N SER A 134 10.94 1.21 -4.02
CA SER A 134 11.56 0.45 -5.09
C SER A 134 10.58 -0.56 -5.68
N ARG A 135 10.91 -1.00 -6.89
CA ARG A 135 10.30 -2.14 -7.57
C ARG A 135 11.46 -2.97 -8.07
N SER A 136 11.39 -4.28 -7.88
CA SER A 136 12.36 -5.23 -8.44
C SER A 136 12.52 -5.01 -9.96
N PRO A 137 13.74 -5.15 -10.49
CA PRO A 137 13.98 -5.06 -11.93
C PRO A 137 13.54 -6.31 -12.69
N GLU A 138 13.52 -7.46 -12.01
CA GLU A 138 13.13 -8.77 -12.54
C GLU A 138 12.04 -9.39 -11.65
N PRO A 139 11.13 -10.20 -12.22
CA PRO A 139 10.16 -10.93 -11.44
C PRO A 139 10.83 -12.11 -10.73
N ASP A 140 10.21 -12.60 -9.66
CA ASP A 140 10.49 -13.93 -9.15
C ASP A 140 9.99 -14.96 -10.17
N TYR A 141 10.90 -15.72 -10.80
CA TYR A 141 10.56 -16.66 -11.88
C TYR A 141 9.72 -17.87 -11.44
N SER A 142 9.58 -18.12 -10.13
CA SER A 142 8.72 -19.19 -9.63
C SER A 142 7.26 -18.74 -9.52
N THR A 143 7.03 -17.46 -9.22
CA THR A 143 5.69 -16.88 -9.05
C THR A 143 5.24 -16.00 -10.23
N GLY A 144 6.17 -15.50 -11.03
CA GLY A 144 5.96 -14.51 -12.08
C GLY A 144 5.68 -13.10 -11.56
N LEU A 145 5.92 -12.81 -10.28
CA LEU A 145 5.55 -11.55 -9.66
C LEU A 145 6.77 -10.65 -9.42
N PHE A 146 6.57 -9.35 -9.59
CA PHE A 146 7.52 -8.33 -9.18
C PHE A 146 7.29 -7.93 -7.74
N THR A 147 8.36 -7.85 -6.95
CA THR A 147 8.34 -7.27 -5.62
C THR A 147 8.31 -5.74 -5.71
N LEU A 148 7.37 -5.12 -5.01
CA LEU A 148 7.23 -3.69 -4.78
C LEU A 148 7.47 -3.40 -3.30
N THR A 149 8.31 -2.42 -3.02
CA THR A 149 8.54 -1.94 -1.66
C THR A 149 8.01 -0.52 -1.54
N LEU A 150 7.06 -0.32 -0.63
CA LEU A 150 6.57 0.99 -0.22
C LEU A 150 7.29 1.44 1.04
N ARG A 151 7.54 2.75 1.18
CA ARG A 151 8.16 3.34 2.36
C ARG A 151 7.29 4.44 2.94
N PHE A 152 7.13 4.43 4.26
CA PHE A 152 6.35 5.39 5.02
C PHE A 152 7.24 6.04 6.09
N PRO A 153 7.22 7.37 6.24
CA PRO A 153 7.96 8.05 7.30
C PRO A 153 7.28 7.83 8.64
N GLY A 154 7.97 7.18 9.56
CA GLY A 154 7.48 6.84 10.90
C GLY A 154 6.30 5.87 10.90
N THR A 155 5.80 5.58 12.10
CA THR A 155 4.65 4.69 12.25
C THR A 155 3.31 5.37 12.02
N GLY A 156 3.22 6.70 12.19
CA GLY A 156 1.94 7.42 12.14
C GLY A 156 0.90 6.90 13.16
N GLY A 157 1.33 6.16 14.19
CA GLY A 157 0.45 5.47 15.13
C GLY A 157 0.06 4.04 14.71
N ALA A 158 0.48 3.56 13.55
CA ALA A 158 0.23 2.19 13.11
C ALA A 158 1.08 1.18 13.91
N PRO A 159 0.47 0.12 14.46
CA PRO A 159 1.19 -0.99 15.06
C PRO A 159 2.12 -1.68 14.04
N LEU A 160 3.33 -2.02 14.48
CA LEU A 160 4.27 -2.80 13.67
C LEU A 160 3.74 -4.21 13.41
N GLY A 161 4.08 -4.75 12.25
CA GLY A 161 3.64 -6.07 11.80
C GLY A 161 2.18 -6.09 11.36
N GLN A 162 1.43 -5.00 11.47
CA GLN A 162 0.04 -4.94 11.01
C GLN A 162 -0.02 -5.03 9.47
N PHE A 163 -1.11 -5.61 8.98
CA PHE A 163 -1.39 -5.64 7.55
C PHE A 163 -1.93 -4.28 7.11
N ALA A 164 -1.37 -3.73 6.03
CA ALA A 164 -1.86 -2.52 5.38
C ALA A 164 -2.19 -2.81 3.92
N THR A 165 -3.09 -2.01 3.38
CA THR A 165 -3.52 -2.08 1.98
C THR A 165 -3.23 -0.74 1.33
N ALA A 166 -2.52 -0.72 0.21
CA ALA A 166 -2.21 0.50 -0.53
C ALA A 166 -2.93 0.50 -1.88
N GLU A 167 -3.46 1.66 -2.25
CA GLU A 167 -3.94 1.91 -3.62
C GLU A 167 -2.84 2.58 -4.43
N LEU A 168 -2.50 1.97 -5.55
CA LEU A 168 -1.40 2.38 -6.42
C LEU A 168 -1.94 2.97 -7.72
N PRO A 169 -1.46 4.15 -8.15
CA PRO A 169 -1.86 4.72 -9.42
C PRO A 169 -1.10 4.04 -10.57
N LEU A 170 -1.80 3.32 -11.44
CA LEU A 170 -1.26 2.72 -12.67
C LEU A 170 -1.23 3.71 -13.85
N GLY A 171 -1.65 4.96 -13.63
CA GLY A 171 -1.69 6.02 -14.63
C GLY A 171 -3.12 6.45 -14.95
N LYS A 172 -3.31 6.98 -16.15
CA LYS A 172 -4.61 7.46 -16.62
C LYS A 172 -4.92 6.89 -17.99
N LEU A 173 -6.16 6.47 -18.20
CA LEU A 173 -6.64 6.08 -19.50
C LEU A 173 -7.43 7.24 -20.11
N ARG A 174 -7.04 7.67 -21.32
CA ARG A 174 -7.75 8.67 -22.11
C ARG A 174 -8.69 7.99 -23.08
N GLY A 175 -9.94 8.44 -23.11
CA GLY A 175 -10.96 7.88 -24.00
C GLY A 175 -12.28 8.64 -23.95
N ILE A 176 -13.28 8.11 -24.64
CA ILE A 176 -14.67 8.49 -24.46
C ILE A 176 -15.26 7.46 -23.50
N PHE A 177 -15.69 7.91 -22.33
CA PHE A 177 -16.27 7.05 -21.31
C PHE A 177 -17.72 7.45 -21.07
N LEU A 178 -18.62 6.47 -21.08
CA LEU A 178 -20.03 6.68 -20.77
C LEU A 178 -20.46 5.85 -19.59
N GLN A 179 -21.44 6.34 -18.83
CA GLN A 179 -22.07 5.54 -17.80
C GLN A 179 -22.81 4.35 -18.45
N GLN A 180 -22.77 3.19 -17.80
CA GLN A 180 -23.38 1.96 -18.32
C GLN A 180 -24.88 2.12 -18.63
N ASP A 181 -25.56 2.95 -17.84
CA ASP A 181 -26.97 3.28 -17.97
C ASP A 181 -27.28 4.32 -19.07
N LEU A 182 -26.31 4.71 -19.90
CA LEU A 182 -26.52 5.45 -21.15
C LEU A 182 -26.49 4.53 -22.38
N LEU A 183 -25.94 3.32 -22.23
CA LEU A 183 -25.83 2.33 -23.29
C LEU A 183 -27.13 1.51 -23.41
N GLN A 184 -27.60 1.30 -24.63
CA GLN A 184 -28.76 0.45 -24.93
C GLN A 184 -28.31 -0.74 -25.76
N ARG A 185 -28.66 -1.96 -25.32
CA ARG A 185 -28.39 -3.16 -26.09
C ARG A 185 -29.59 -3.52 -26.94
N MET A 186 -29.46 -3.44 -28.26
CA MET A 186 -30.49 -3.78 -29.23
C MET A 186 -29.93 -4.71 -30.30
N TYR A 187 -30.59 -5.85 -30.51
CA TYR A 187 -30.18 -6.86 -31.49
C TYR A 187 -28.71 -7.29 -31.35
N GLY A 188 -28.26 -7.44 -30.10
CA GLY A 188 -26.88 -7.84 -29.78
C GLY A 188 -25.83 -6.73 -29.93
N ARG A 189 -26.21 -5.51 -30.35
CA ARG A 189 -25.31 -4.36 -30.50
C ARG A 189 -25.60 -3.27 -29.48
N TYR A 190 -24.59 -2.48 -29.12
CA TYR A 190 -24.75 -1.33 -28.25
C TYR A 190 -25.04 -0.06 -29.05
N GLN A 191 -25.93 0.76 -28.51
CA GLN A 191 -26.36 2.03 -29.07
C GLN A 191 -26.42 3.11 -27.99
N VAL A 192 -26.22 4.36 -28.38
CA VAL A 192 -26.35 5.55 -27.55
C VAL A 192 -27.16 6.62 -28.28
N TRP A 193 -27.79 7.50 -27.52
CA TRP A 193 -28.51 8.64 -28.06
C TRP A 193 -27.57 9.84 -28.14
N THR A 194 -27.23 10.23 -29.37
CA THR A 194 -26.46 11.46 -29.66
C THR A 194 -27.39 12.58 -30.06
N VAL A 195 -26.96 13.82 -29.89
CA VAL A 195 -27.70 15.02 -30.29
C VAL A 195 -27.00 15.67 -31.47
N ASP A 196 -27.74 15.92 -32.55
CA ASP A 196 -27.21 16.61 -33.72
C ASP A 196 -27.27 18.14 -33.58
N SER A 197 -26.74 18.86 -34.58
CA SER A 197 -26.73 20.32 -34.59
C SER A 197 -28.12 20.96 -34.69
N ALA A 198 -29.16 20.18 -35.05
CA ALA A 198 -30.55 20.63 -35.06
C ALA A 198 -31.26 20.34 -33.73
N ASN A 199 -30.52 19.90 -32.70
CA ASN A 199 -31.03 19.53 -31.38
C ASN A 199 -32.01 18.35 -31.42
N LEU A 200 -31.79 17.41 -32.35
CA LEU A 200 -32.58 16.19 -32.51
C LEU A 200 -31.80 14.95 -32.07
N LEU A 201 -32.52 13.98 -31.49
CA LEU A 201 -31.96 12.71 -31.07
C LEU A 201 -31.63 11.81 -32.26
N GLN A 202 -30.43 11.25 -32.25
CA GLN A 202 -29.93 10.29 -33.22
C GLN A 202 -29.47 9.03 -32.50
N SER A 203 -29.99 7.87 -32.90
CA SER A 203 -29.47 6.60 -32.39
C SER A 203 -28.15 6.27 -33.10
N ARG A 204 -27.09 6.12 -32.32
CA ARG A 204 -25.76 5.80 -32.82
C ARG A 204 -25.31 4.46 -32.29
N ARG A 205 -24.88 3.58 -33.20
CA ARG A 205 -24.22 2.32 -32.83
C ARG A 205 -22.81 2.61 -32.35
N VAL A 206 -22.43 1.95 -31.27
CA VAL A 206 -21.10 2.08 -30.66
C VAL A 206 -20.51 0.71 -30.39
N THR A 207 -19.18 0.65 -30.43
CA THR A 207 -18.40 -0.49 -29.95
C THR A 207 -17.88 -0.15 -28.58
N ILE A 208 -18.20 -1.01 -27.60
CA ILE A 208 -17.74 -0.86 -26.22
C ILE A 208 -16.48 -1.68 -25.99
N GLY A 209 -15.57 -1.13 -25.19
CA GLY A 209 -14.37 -1.81 -24.71
C GLY A 209 -14.49 -2.21 -23.25
N ALA A 210 -13.37 -2.07 -22.52
CA ALA A 210 -13.30 -2.40 -21.11
C ALA A 210 -14.22 -1.52 -20.23
N ILE A 211 -14.69 -2.14 -19.15
CA ILE A 211 -15.53 -1.52 -18.12
C ILE A 211 -14.64 -1.12 -16.95
N TYR A 212 -14.79 0.11 -16.47
CA TYR A 212 -14.06 0.69 -15.34
C TYR A 212 -15.05 1.25 -14.32
N GLY A 213 -15.40 0.45 -13.31
CA GLY A 213 -16.45 0.79 -12.35
C GLY A 213 -17.82 0.94 -13.05
N ASN A 214 -18.46 2.10 -12.92
CA ASN A 214 -19.74 2.41 -13.59
C ASN A 214 -19.56 3.00 -15.02
N GLN A 215 -18.33 3.18 -15.47
CA GLN A 215 -18.03 3.75 -16.79
C GLN A 215 -17.56 2.68 -17.78
N VAL A 216 -17.89 2.86 -19.05
CA VAL A 216 -17.50 1.98 -20.15
C VAL A 216 -16.72 2.78 -21.17
N LEU A 217 -15.57 2.25 -21.61
CA LEU A 217 -14.82 2.82 -22.70
C LEU A 217 -15.56 2.62 -24.02
N ILE A 218 -15.72 3.67 -24.81
CA ILE A 218 -16.23 3.59 -26.18
C ILE A 218 -15.02 3.54 -27.12
N GLU A 219 -14.85 2.41 -27.81
CA GLU A 219 -13.73 2.16 -28.73
C GLU A 219 -14.01 2.73 -30.11
N ASP A 220 -15.28 2.69 -30.55
CA ASP A 220 -15.69 3.21 -31.85
C ASP A 220 -17.15 3.69 -31.83
N GLY A 221 -17.48 4.59 -32.76
CA GLY A 221 -18.83 5.09 -32.99
C GLY A 221 -19.16 6.43 -32.33
N LEU A 222 -18.20 7.07 -31.64
CA LEU A 222 -18.35 8.43 -31.12
C LEU A 222 -17.10 9.27 -31.37
N ARG A 223 -17.30 10.58 -31.53
CA ARG A 223 -16.21 11.54 -31.66
C ARG A 223 -16.13 12.46 -30.44
N PRO A 224 -14.93 12.94 -30.08
CA PRO A 224 -14.79 13.92 -29.01
C PRO A 224 -15.63 15.18 -29.29
N GLY A 225 -16.42 15.60 -28.30
CA GLY A 225 -17.27 16.79 -28.39
C GLY A 225 -18.67 16.55 -28.97
N GLU A 226 -19.03 15.31 -29.28
CA GLU A 226 -20.42 14.97 -29.61
C GLU A 226 -21.29 14.96 -28.34
N LEU A 227 -22.46 15.60 -28.41
CA LEU A 227 -23.42 15.69 -27.31
C LEU A 227 -24.21 14.39 -27.17
N ILE A 228 -24.37 13.93 -25.92
CA ILE A 228 -25.06 12.68 -25.60
C ILE A 228 -26.21 12.97 -24.63
N LEU A 229 -27.32 12.26 -24.79
CA LEU A 229 -28.46 12.37 -23.87
C LEU A 229 -28.12 11.71 -22.53
N LEU A 230 -28.05 12.49 -21.45
CA LEU A 230 -27.66 12.01 -20.12
C LEU A 230 -28.77 11.32 -19.32
N LYS A 231 -30.03 11.58 -19.67
CA LYS A 231 -31.17 11.04 -18.94
C LYS A 231 -32.14 10.38 -19.91
N ARG A 232 -32.28 9.07 -19.77
CA ARG A 232 -33.15 8.24 -20.60
C ARG A 232 -34.46 7.94 -19.87
N THR A 233 -35.56 8.00 -20.61
CA THR A 233 -36.92 7.62 -20.24
C THR A 233 -37.32 6.25 -20.82
N GLY A 234 -36.54 5.73 -21.78
CA GLY A 234 -36.77 4.44 -22.45
C GLY A 234 -37.81 4.50 -23.57
N LYS A 235 -38.29 5.71 -23.92
CA LYS A 235 -39.31 5.96 -24.95
C LYS A 235 -38.76 6.78 -26.13
N GLU A 236 -37.48 7.10 -26.11
CA GLU A 236 -36.82 7.92 -27.13
C GLU A 236 -36.89 7.29 -28.52
N LYS A 237 -37.09 8.12 -29.53
CA LYS A 237 -37.01 7.76 -30.94
C LYS A 237 -36.07 8.70 -31.66
N ALA A 238 -35.49 8.20 -32.75
CA ALA A 238 -34.68 9.04 -33.62
C ALA A 238 -35.55 10.16 -34.21
N GLY A 239 -35.06 11.40 -34.15
CA GLY A 239 -35.77 12.60 -34.57
C GLY A 239 -36.55 13.31 -33.45
N ASP A 240 -36.63 12.75 -32.24
CA ASP A 240 -37.26 13.44 -31.12
C ASP A 240 -36.43 14.68 -30.71
N PRO A 241 -37.07 15.82 -30.39
CA PRO A 241 -36.37 16.98 -29.87
C PRO A 241 -35.84 16.72 -28.46
N VAL A 242 -34.68 17.28 -28.13
CA VAL A 242 -34.06 17.08 -26.82
C VAL A 242 -34.69 17.98 -25.76
N GLU A 243 -35.38 17.38 -24.79
CA GLU A 243 -35.88 18.05 -23.57
C GLU A 243 -34.97 17.79 -22.34
N GLY A 244 -33.86 17.06 -22.50
CA GLY A 244 -32.98 16.61 -21.42
C GLY A 244 -31.63 17.32 -21.34
N ALA A 245 -30.87 17.04 -20.27
CA ALA A 245 -29.48 17.49 -20.14
C ALA A 245 -28.56 16.73 -21.11
N VAL A 246 -27.64 17.47 -21.74
CA VAL A 246 -26.66 16.99 -22.71
C VAL A 246 -25.25 17.35 -22.26
N GLU A 247 -24.29 16.46 -22.47
CA GLU A 247 -22.85 16.69 -22.23
C GLU A 247 -22.01 15.92 -23.26
#